data_AF-A0A929SS18-F1
#
_entry.id   AF-A0A929SS18-F1
#
_cell.length_a   1.000
_cell.length_b   1.000
_cell.length_c   1.000
_cell.angle_alpha   90.00
_cell.angle_beta   90.00
_cell.angle_gamma   90.00
#
_symmetry.space_group_name_H-M   'P 1'
#
loop_
_entity.id
_entity.type
_entity.pdbx_description
1 polymer ?
#
loop_
_entity_poly.entity_id
_entity_poly.type
_entity_poly.pdbx_seq_one_letter_code
_entity_poly.pdbx_strand_id
1 'polypeptide(L)'
;MKIISKIKRIFEKKVQVFVYHHILTKEEQERQNITDESMCTNIDIFKKQCISFKNNGYTFLKIEDIYNIQKENKKFPKKAICITFDDRIYRYRRKCFRIF
;
A
#
# COMPACT_ATOMS: atom_id res chain seq x y z
N MET A 1 10.12 23.57 14.89
CA MET A 1 9.72 23.79 13.47
C MET A 1 10.62 23.12 12.42
N LYS A 2 11.96 23.11 12.54
CA LYS A 2 12.88 22.57 11.51
C LYS A 2 12.81 21.04 11.25
N ILE A 3 12.49 20.23 12.26
CA ILE A 3 12.41 18.76 12.12
C ILE A 3 11.14 18.34 11.36
N ILE A 4 9.99 18.93 11.69
CA ILE A 4 8.72 18.64 11.03
C ILE A 4 8.79 19.00 9.54
N SER A 5 9.41 20.14 9.19
CA SER A 5 9.61 20.51 7.79
C SER A 5 10.60 19.60 7.07
N LYS A 6 11.65 19.11 7.74
CA LYS A 6 12.61 18.14 7.17
C LYS A 6 11.95 16.78 6.91
N ILE A 7 11.12 16.30 7.84
CA ILE A 7 10.31 15.08 7.66
C ILE A 7 9.33 15.26 6.50
N LYS A 8 8.58 16.37 6.46
CA LYS A 8 7.67 16.69 5.34
C LYS A 8 8.39 16.67 3.99
N ARG A 9 9.59 17.25 3.92
CA ARG A 9 10.42 17.29 2.70
C ARG A 9 10.91 15.92 2.25
N ILE A 10 11.12 14.97 3.17
CA ILE A 10 11.46 13.58 2.82
C ILE A 10 10.29 12.91 2.10
N PHE A 11 9.05 13.21 2.49
CA PHE A 11 7.84 12.64 1.88
C PHE A 11 7.39 13.39 0.61
N GLU A 12 7.74 14.66 0.42
CA GLU A 12 7.36 15.42 -0.79
C GLU A 12 8.06 14.98 -2.08
N LYS A 13 9.15 14.22 -1.99
CA LYS A 13 9.90 13.72 -3.16
C LYS A 13 9.91 12.19 -3.29
N LYS A 14 9.16 11.48 -2.45
CA LYS A 14 9.24 10.02 -2.39
C LYS A 14 7.85 9.42 -2.55
N VAL A 15 7.78 8.36 -3.33
CA VAL A 15 6.65 7.42 -3.30
C VAL A 15 6.79 6.55 -2.06
N GLN A 16 5.72 6.40 -1.28
CA GLN A 16 5.68 5.42 -0.20
C GLN A 16 5.19 4.09 -0.76
N VAL A 17 5.98 3.03 -0.61
CA VAL A 17 5.61 1.68 -1.03
C VAL A 17 5.12 0.93 0.20
N PHE A 18 3.92 0.35 0.11
CA PHE A 18 3.34 -0.55 1.10
C PHE A 18 3.34 -1.97 0.53
N VAL A 19 3.94 -2.89 1.28
CA VAL A 19 3.99 -4.31 0.93
C VAL A 19 3.03 -5.05 1.85
N TYR A 20 2.11 -5.80 1.26
CA TYR A 20 1.22 -6.71 1.99
C TYR A 20 1.54 -8.15 1.61
N HIS A 21 1.53 -9.05 2.60
CA HIS A 21 1.75 -10.48 2.38
C HIS A 21 0.41 -11.24 2.44
N HIS A 22 -0.15 -11.43 3.64
CA HIS A 22 -1.44 -12.09 3.82
C HIS A 22 -2.55 -11.08 4.09
N ILE A 23 -3.62 -11.11 3.29
CA ILE A 23 -4.84 -10.34 3.54
C ILE A 23 -6.00 -11.31 3.71
N LEU A 24 -6.43 -11.48 4.96
CA LEU A 24 -7.28 -12.59 5.38
C LEU A 24 -8.45 -12.11 6.24
N THR A 25 -9.55 -12.86 6.24
CA THR A 25 -10.49 -12.79 7.37
C THR A 25 -9.89 -13.51 8.58
N LYS A 26 -10.42 -13.24 9.78
CA LYS A 26 -10.01 -13.97 10.99
C LYS A 26 -10.24 -15.49 10.83
N GLU A 27 -11.38 -15.88 10.29
CA GLU A 27 -11.71 -17.28 9.98
C GLU A 27 -10.70 -17.92 9.00
N GLU A 28 -10.28 -17.20 7.96
CA GLU A 28 -9.29 -17.74 7.02
C GLU A 28 -7.90 -17.88 7.63
N GLN A 29 -7.52 -16.99 8.56
CA GLN A 29 -6.27 -17.06 9.30
C GLN A 29 -6.27 -18.28 10.25
N GLU A 30 -7.35 -18.48 11.00
CA GLU A 30 -7.55 -19.63 11.88
C GLU A 30 -7.54 -20.94 11.09
N ARG A 31 -8.31 -21.02 10.00
CA ARG A 31 -8.40 -22.23 9.15
C ARG A 31 -7.06 -22.63 8.53
N GLN A 32 -6.16 -21.68 8.30
CA GLN A 32 -4.84 -21.91 7.72
C GLN A 32 -3.74 -22.09 8.78
N ASN A 33 -4.10 -22.04 10.07
CA ASN A 33 -3.16 -22.11 11.20
C ASN A 33 -2.00 -21.10 11.08
N ILE A 34 -2.28 -19.90 10.56
CA ILE A 34 -1.26 -18.86 10.43
C ILE A 34 -1.11 -18.16 11.79
N THR A 35 0.03 -18.41 12.43
CA THR A 35 0.36 -17.89 13.76
C THR A 35 1.22 -16.62 13.71
N ASP A 36 1.86 -16.34 12.57
CA ASP A 36 2.62 -15.10 12.39
C ASP A 36 1.68 -13.94 12.00
N GLU A 37 1.25 -13.21 13.02
CA GLU A 37 0.41 -12.02 12.86
C GLU A 37 1.13 -10.86 12.18
N SER A 38 2.47 -10.82 12.20
CA SER A 38 3.24 -9.70 11.63
C SER A 38 3.14 -9.63 10.11
N MET A 39 2.83 -10.75 9.47
CA MET A 39 2.65 -10.89 8.02
C MET A 39 1.18 -10.89 7.60
N CYS A 40 0.26 -10.77 8.56
CA CYS A 40 -1.18 -10.84 8.34
C CYS A 40 -1.87 -9.49 8.52
N THR A 41 -2.70 -9.12 7.55
CA THR A 41 -3.60 -7.97 7.64
C THR A 41 -5.03 -8.45 7.49
N ASN A 42 -5.88 -8.05 8.44
CA ASN A 42 -7.30 -8.32 8.33
C ASN A 42 -7.92 -7.58 7.12
N ILE A 43 -8.77 -8.25 6.34
CA ILE A 43 -9.37 -7.68 5.12
C ILE A 43 -10.15 -6.38 5.35
N ASP A 44 -10.85 -6.24 6.47
CA ASP A 44 -11.63 -5.03 6.76
C ASP A 44 -10.72 -3.87 7.18
N ILE A 45 -9.59 -4.17 7.81
CA ILE A 45 -8.53 -3.18 8.08
C ILE A 45 -7.90 -2.72 6.77
N PHE A 46 -7.56 -3.65 5.86
CA PHE A 46 -7.03 -3.32 4.54
C PHE A 46 -7.97 -2.39 3.75
N LYS A 47 -9.27 -2.70 3.74
CA LYS A 47 -10.30 -1.85 3.10
C LYS A 47 -10.33 -0.46 3.73
N LYS A 48 -10.35 -0.36 5.06
CA LYS A 48 -10.34 0.93 5.78
C LYS A 48 -9.09 1.75 5.45
N GLN A 49 -7.92 1.12 5.35
CA GLN A 49 -6.68 1.77 4.94
C GLN A 49 -6.80 2.34 3.51
N CYS A 50 -7.26 1.54 2.55
CA CYS A 50 -7.45 1.97 1.16
C CYS A 50 -8.44 3.14 1.04
N ILE A 51 -9.58 3.06 1.73
CA ILE A 51 -10.59 4.14 1.78
C ILE A 51 -9.98 5.39 2.40
N SER A 52 -9.23 5.25 3.50
CA SER A 52 -8.56 6.38 4.15
C SER A 52 -7.56 7.07 3.21
N PHE A 53 -6.74 6.31 2.48
CA PHE A 53 -5.83 6.88 1.47
C PHE A 53 -6.60 7.66 0.41
N LYS A 54 -7.68 7.08 -0.14
CA LYS A 54 -8.53 7.75 -1.14
C LYS A 54 -9.13 9.05 -0.60
N ASN A 55 -9.74 9.00 0.58
CA ASN A 55 -10.38 10.15 1.23
C ASN A 55 -9.38 11.26 1.59
N ASN A 56 -8.12 10.89 1.87
CA ASN A 56 -7.04 11.83 2.16
C ASN A 56 -6.30 12.32 0.91
N GLY A 57 -6.79 12.01 -0.30
CA GLY A 57 -6.25 12.52 -1.57
C GLY A 57 -4.91 11.92 -1.96
N TYR A 58 -4.65 10.66 -1.58
CA TYR A 58 -3.48 9.93 -2.07
C TYR A 58 -3.68 9.47 -3.51
N THR A 59 -2.60 9.52 -4.30
CA THR A 59 -2.54 8.99 -5.66
C THR A 59 -1.92 7.60 -5.61
N PHE A 60 -2.67 6.60 -6.07
CA PHE A 60 -2.17 5.23 -6.21
C PHE A 60 -1.39 5.12 -7.52
N LEU A 61 -0.10 4.83 -7.41
CA LEU A 61 0.81 4.57 -8.52
C LEU A 61 1.02 3.07 -8.67
N LYS A 62 1.09 2.63 -9.92
CA LYS A 62 1.65 1.33 -10.28
C LYS A 62 3.18 1.42 -10.30
N ILE A 63 3.84 0.27 -10.27
CA ILE A 63 5.32 0.20 -10.39
C ILE A 63 5.77 0.81 -11.72
N GLU A 64 5.00 0.61 -12.79
CA GLU A 64 5.28 1.20 -14.11
C GLU A 64 5.20 2.73 -14.09
N ASP A 65 4.24 3.31 -13.34
CA ASP A 65 4.12 4.76 -13.20
C ASP A 65 5.36 5.33 -12.50
N ILE A 66 5.83 4.65 -11.45
CA ILE A 66 7.05 5.05 -10.73
C ILE A 66 8.25 5.03 -11.65
N TYR A 67 8.43 3.94 -12.40
CA TYR A 67 9.52 3.80 -13.36
C TYR A 67 9.49 4.91 -14.41
N ASN A 68 8.32 5.19 -15.00
CA ASN A 68 8.17 6.22 -16.02
C ASN A 68 8.43 7.63 -15.45
N ILE A 69 7.91 7.95 -14.27
CA ILE A 69 8.16 9.25 -13.60
C ILE A 69 9.66 9.45 -13.37
N GLN A 70 10.37 8.42 -12.91
CA GLN A 70 11.82 8.50 -12.70
C GLN A 70 12.57 8.61 -14.03
N LYS A 71 12.24 7.79 -15.03
CA LYS A 71 12.85 7.80 -16.36
C LYS A 71 12.71 9.16 -17.04
N GLU A 72 11.56 9.81 -16.88
CA GLU A 72 11.27 11.13 -17.45
C GLU A 72 11.74 12.29 -16.57
N ASN A 73 12.42 12.01 -15.44
CA ASN A 73 12.86 13.00 -14.45
C ASN A 73 11.73 13.94 -13.98
N LYS A 74 10.50 13.41 -13.91
CA LYS A 74 9.32 14.13 -13.43
C LYS A 74 9.23 14.09 -11.90
N LYS A 75 8.46 15.00 -11.32
CA LYS A 75 8.16 14.99 -9.89
C LYS A 75 7.01 14.02 -9.61
N PHE A 76 7.13 13.25 -8.53
CA PHE A 76 6.01 12.47 -8.01
C PHE A 76 4.85 13.38 -7.56
N PRO A 77 3.59 12.92 -7.67
CA PRO A 77 2.46 13.58 -7.03
C PRO A 77 2.68 13.78 -5.53
N LYS A 78 2.25 14.92 -4.98
CA LYS A 78 2.20 15.13 -3.53
C LYS A 78 1.16 14.15 -2.95
N LYS A 79 1.60 13.13 -2.21
CA LYS A 79 0.82 11.95 -1.72
C LYS A 79 0.76 10.76 -2.67
N ALA A 80 1.86 10.48 -3.38
CA ALA A 80 2.01 9.24 -4.14
C ALA A 80 2.26 8.02 -3.24
N ILE A 81 1.47 6.96 -3.43
CA ILE A 81 1.67 5.65 -2.78
C ILE A 81 1.67 4.54 -3.83
N CYS A 82 2.33 3.44 -3.51
CA CYS A 82 2.25 2.20 -4.27
C CYS A 82 1.89 1.08 -3.31
N ILE A 83 0.93 0.24 -3.70
CA ILE A 83 0.57 -0.96 -2.95
C ILE A 83 1.01 -2.16 -3.76
N THR A 84 1.78 -3.02 -3.11
CA THR A 84 2.32 -4.26 -3.66
C THR A 84 1.90 -5.45 -2.81
N PHE A 85 1.83 -6.61 -3.43
CA PHE A 85 1.44 -7.86 -2.79
C PHE A 85 2.46 -8.93 -3.12
N ASP A 86 3.14 -9.45 -2.12
CA ASP A 86 4.22 -10.42 -2.29
C ASP A 86 3.70 -11.87 -2.18
N ASP A 87 4.61 -12.84 -2.34
CA ASP A 87 4.37 -14.29 -2.21
C ASP A 87 3.38 -14.92 -3.20
N ARG A 88 3.00 -14.18 -4.25
CA ARG A 88 2.14 -14.66 -5.37
C ARG A 88 0.85 -15.32 -4.89
N ILE A 89 0.27 -14.86 -3.79
CA ILE A 89 -0.92 -15.52 -3.26
C ILE A 89 -2.14 -15.07 -4.07
N TYR A 90 -2.38 -15.80 -5.17
CA TYR A 90 -3.44 -15.58 -6.16
C TYR A 90 -4.85 -15.45 -5.54
N ARG A 91 -5.06 -16.00 -4.33
CA ARG A 91 -6.34 -15.91 -3.60
C ARG A 91 -6.64 -14.51 -3.06
N TYR A 92 -5.62 -13.67 -2.82
CA TYR A 92 -5.80 -12.32 -2.23
C TYR A 92 -5.98 -11.24 -3.28
N ARG A 93 -5.32 -11.37 -4.44
CA ARG A 93 -5.46 -10.47 -5.60
C ARG A 93 -6.93 -10.19 -5.92
N ARG A 94 -7.79 -11.22 -6.05
CA ARG A 94 -9.21 -11.03 -6.41
C ARG A 94 -10.04 -10.24 -5.38
N LYS A 95 -9.67 -10.30 -4.09
CA LYS A 95 -10.38 -9.55 -3.04
C LYS A 95 -9.98 -8.08 -3.02
N CYS A 96 -8.72 -7.78 -3.33
CA CYS A 96 -8.17 -6.44 -3.32
C CYS A 96 -8.43 -5.67 -4.64
N PHE A 97 -8.50 -6.36 -5.79
CA PHE A 97 -8.72 -5.73 -7.10
C PHE A 97 -10.08 -5.03 -7.25
N ARG A 98 -11.08 -5.34 -6.41
CA ARG A 98 -12.39 -4.68 -6.45
C ARG A 98 -12.42 -3.36 -5.67
N ILE A 99 -11.33 -3.02 -4.98
CA ILE A 99 -11.22 -1.82 -4.13
C ILE A 99 -10.54 -0.67 -4.88
N PHE A 100 -9.77 -0.98 -5.93
CA PHE A 100 -9.14 -0.05 -6.87
C PHE A 100 -9.95 0.00 -8.17
#